data_AF-A0A4R0RB20-F1
#
_entry.id   AF-A0A4R0RB20-F1
#
_cell.length_a   1.000
_cell.length_b   1.000
_cell.length_c   1.000
_cell.angle_alpha   90.00
_cell.angle_beta   90.00
_cell.angle_gamma   90.00
#
_symmetry.space_group_name_H-M   'P 1'
#
loop_
_entity.id
_entity.type
_entity.pdbx_description
1 polymer ?
#
loop_
_entity_poly.entity_id
_entity_poly.type
_entity_poly.pdbx_seq_one_letter_code
_entity_poly.pdbx_strand_id
1 'polypeptide(L)'
;MKIAIEGCCHGALDAIYSHIASLESQNGYKVDLLLICGDFQAIRNERDLQCMAVPDKYRALGEFYKYYTGEKTAPILTIIIGGNHEASNYFWELYHGGWIAPN
;
A
#
# COMPACT_ATOMS: atom_id res chain seq x y z
N MET A 1 -3.82 -2.37 -22.17
CA MET A 1 -3.30 -2.63 -20.82
C MET A 1 -2.33 -1.51 -20.46
N LYS A 2 -2.60 -0.73 -19.41
CA LYS A 2 -1.72 0.29 -18.86
C LYS A 2 -1.41 -0.04 -17.40
N ILE A 3 -0.13 -0.05 -17.06
CA ILE A 3 0.36 -0.43 -15.74
C ILE A 3 1.03 0.80 -15.13
N ALA A 4 0.56 1.22 -13.96
CA ALA A 4 1.23 2.23 -13.15
C ALA A 4 2.32 1.56 -12.31
N ILE A 5 3.47 2.22 -12.18
CA ILE A 5 4.60 1.75 -11.39
C ILE A 5 4.93 2.83 -10.37
N GLU A 6 4.84 2.48 -9.09
CA GLU A 6 5.19 3.31 -7.95
C GLU A 6 6.43 2.74 -7.27
N GLY A 7 7.30 3.63 -6.79
CA GLY A 7 8.51 3.25 -6.06
C GLY A 7 8.17 2.81 -4.64
N CYS A 8 8.44 3.71 -3.68
CA CYS A 8 8.13 3.52 -2.27
C CYS A 8 6.80 4.19 -1.92
N CYS A 9 5.87 3.44 -1.30
CA CYS A 9 4.56 3.98 -0.95
C CYS A 9 4.56 4.79 0.36
N HIS A 10 5.36 4.38 1.35
CA HIS A 10 5.45 4.99 2.68
C HIS A 10 4.08 5.21 3.36
N GLY A 11 3.12 4.32 3.11
CA GLY A 11 1.77 4.38 3.67
C GLY A 11 0.88 5.50 3.11
N ALA A 12 1.28 6.19 2.04
CA ALA A 12 0.54 7.30 1.39
C ALA A 12 -0.37 6.81 0.26
N LEU A 13 -1.12 5.74 0.52
CA LEU A 13 -1.87 5.00 -0.50
C LEU A 13 -3.00 5.84 -1.14
N ASP A 14 -3.68 6.69 -0.35
CA ASP A 14 -4.72 7.58 -0.84
C ASP A 14 -4.16 8.61 -1.84
N ALA A 15 -2.94 9.12 -1.59
CA ALA A 15 -2.29 10.09 -2.46
C ALA A 15 -1.93 9.47 -3.81
N ILE A 16 -1.40 8.24 -3.81
CA ILE A 16 -1.08 7.49 -5.04
C ILE A 16 -2.34 7.26 -5.87
N TYR A 17 -3.41 6.72 -5.27
CA TYR A 17 -4.67 6.49 -5.98
C TYR A 17 -5.31 7.79 -6.50
N SER A 18 -5.29 8.86 -5.70
CA SER A 18 -5.82 10.16 -6.13
C SER A 18 -5.03 10.74 -7.31
N HIS A 19 -3.71 10.57 -7.30
CA HIS A 19 -2.85 11.00 -8.41
C HIS A 19 -3.15 10.22 -9.69
N ILE A 20 -3.27 8.90 -9.61
CA ILE A 20 -3.62 8.06 -10.76
C ILE A 20 -4.99 8.46 -11.32
N ALA A 21 -6.01 8.61 -10.47
CA ALA A 21 -7.36 9.02 -10.89
C ALA A 21 -7.36 10.39 -11.60
N SER A 22 -6.55 11.34 -11.11
CA SER A 22 -6.36 12.64 -11.76
C SER A 22 -5.75 12.49 -13.16
N LEU A 23 -4.70 11.69 -13.31
CA LEU A 23 -4.07 11.44 -14.61
C LEU A 23 -4.99 10.70 -15.59
N GLU A 24 -5.77 9.74 -15.12
CA GLU A 24 -6.79 9.05 -15.93
C GLU A 24 -7.82 10.05 -16.48
N SER A 25 -8.33 10.94 -15.62
CA SER A 25 -9.30 11.96 -16.00
C SER A 25 -8.72 12.99 -16.99
N GLN A 26 -7.46 13.39 -16.82
CA GLN A 26 -6.82 14.39 -17.67
C GLN A 26 -6.46 13.85 -19.05
N ASN A 27 -6.06 12.59 -19.13
CA ASN A 27 -5.46 12.02 -20.33
C ASN A 27 -6.36 11.02 -21.07
N GLY A 28 -7.59 10.79 -20.60
CA GLY A 28 -8.56 9.93 -21.26
C GLY A 28 -8.13 8.46 -21.31
N TYR A 29 -7.52 7.95 -20.23
CA TYR A 29 -7.12 6.55 -20.14
C TYR A 29 -7.49 5.90 -18.82
N LYS A 30 -7.39 4.57 -18.77
CA LYS A 30 -7.51 3.77 -17.56
C LYS A 30 -6.25 2.98 -17.27
N VAL A 31 -5.91 2.86 -15.99
CA VAL A 31 -4.84 2.04 -15.43
C VAL A 31 -5.49 0.73 -14.97
N ASP A 32 -4.98 -0.38 -15.49
CA ASP A 32 -5.52 -1.71 -15.22
C ASP A 32 -4.87 -2.37 -13.99
N LEU A 33 -3.66 -1.92 -13.63
CA LEU A 33 -2.82 -2.49 -12.57
C LEU A 33 -1.87 -1.42 -12.01
N LEU A 34 -1.70 -1.42 -10.69
CA LEU A 34 -0.65 -0.69 -9.98
C LEU A 34 0.37 -1.68 -9.42
N LEU A 35 1.65 -1.44 -9.68
CA LEU A 35 2.78 -2.13 -9.06
C LEU A 35 3.46 -1.19 -8.07
N ILE A 36 3.55 -1.58 -6.79
CA ILE A 36 4.31 -0.84 -5.77
C ILE A 36 5.58 -1.62 -5.42
N CYS A 37 6.73 -0.99 -5.60
CA CYS A 37 8.03 -1.66 -5.56
C CYS A 37 8.63 -1.82 -4.15
N GLY A 38 7.93 -1.41 -3.10
CA GLY A 38 8.39 -1.56 -1.72
C GLY A 38 7.88 -0.49 -0.78
N ASP A 39 8.34 -0.59 0.47
CA ASP A 39 8.00 0.29 1.59
C ASP A 39 6.51 0.60 1.63
N PHE A 40 5.70 -0.44 1.49
CA PHE A 40 4.26 -0.31 1.41
C PHE A 40 3.64 0.11 2.74
N GLN A 41 4.21 -0.40 3.85
CA GLN A 41 3.78 -0.16 5.22
C GLN A 41 2.35 -0.70 5.46
N ALA A 42 2.15 -2.01 5.29
CA ALA A 42 0.88 -2.71 5.52
C ALA A 42 0.49 -2.79 7.02
N ILE A 43 0.43 -1.66 7.73
CA ILE A 43 0.18 -1.58 9.16
C ILE A 43 -1.33 -1.69 9.42
N ARG A 44 -1.75 -2.74 10.13
CA ARG A 44 -3.18 -3.02 10.41
C ARG A 44 -3.68 -2.29 11.65
N ASN A 45 -2.80 -2.08 12.63
CA ASN A 45 -3.08 -1.45 13.92
C ASN A 45 -1.77 -1.01 14.61
N GLU A 46 -1.88 -0.33 15.76
CA GLU A 46 -0.71 0.19 16.48
C GLU A 46 0.30 -0.87 16.93
N ARG A 47 -0.10 -2.15 17.07
CA ARG A 47 0.84 -3.21 17.48
C ARG A 47 1.83 -3.55 16.37
N ASP A 48 1.40 -3.47 15.11
CA ASP A 48 2.27 -3.71 13.95
C ASP A 48 3.41 -2.66 13.88
N LEU A 49 3.23 -1.46 14.44
CA LEU A 49 4.27 -0.43 14.52
C LEU A 49 5.51 -0.90 15.30
N GLN A 50 5.35 -1.83 16.25
CA GLN A 50 6.47 -2.38 17.02
C GLN A 50 7.37 -3.30 16.18
N CYS A 51 6.86 -3.79 15.05
CA CYS A 51 7.59 -4.66 14.13
C CYS A 51 8.28 -3.88 13.00
N MET A 52 8.09 -2.56 12.93
CA MET A 52 8.72 -1.73 11.92
C MET A 52 10.16 -1.37 12.25
N ALA A 53 11.04 -1.51 11.26
CA ALA A 53 12.42 -1.02 11.30
C ALA A 53 12.50 0.50 11.02
N VAL A 54 11.78 1.30 11.82
CA VAL A 54 11.71 2.76 11.73
C VAL A 54 11.93 3.38 13.12
N PRO A 55 12.69 4.48 13.25
CA PRO A 55 12.85 5.17 14.54
C PRO A 55 11.49 5.55 15.16
N ASP A 56 11.35 5.38 16.48
CA ASP A 56 10.07 5.55 17.19
C ASP A 56 9.34 6.86 16.85
N LYS A 57 10.08 7.98 16.77
CA LYS A 57 9.53 9.31 16.46
C LYS A 57 8.91 9.46 15.06
N TYR A 58 9.17 8.52 14.15
CA TYR A 58 8.66 8.53 12.78
C TYR A 58 7.63 7.42 12.51
N ARG A 59 7.33 6.59 13.50
CA ARG A 59 6.29 5.56 13.35
C ARG A 59 4.93 6.24 13.26
N ALA A 60 4.16 5.87 12.24
CA ALA A 60 2.81 6.35 12.02
C ALA A 60 1.96 5.22 11.46
N LEU A 61 0.68 5.19 11.83
CA LEU A 61 -0.25 4.15 11.38
C LEU A 61 -0.46 4.13 9.86
N GLY A 62 -0.21 5.28 9.20
CA GLY A 62 -0.45 5.45 7.77
C GLY A 62 -1.93 5.29 7.42
N GLU A 63 -2.21 4.88 6.19
CA GLU A 63 -3.59 4.77 5.68
C GLU A 63 -4.05 3.34 5.47
N PHE A 64 -3.12 2.37 5.42
CA PHE A 64 -3.42 0.99 5.06
C PHE A 64 -4.46 0.33 5.98
N TYR A 65 -4.47 0.65 7.27
CA TYR A 65 -5.45 0.09 8.21
C TYR A 65 -6.91 0.30 7.73
N LYS A 66 -7.21 1.41 7.04
CA LYS A 66 -8.54 1.70 6.47
C LYS A 66 -8.94 0.71 5.38
N TYR A 67 -7.96 0.28 4.58
CA TYR A 67 -8.15 -0.72 3.54
C TYR A 67 -8.27 -2.12 4.16
N TYR A 68 -7.48 -2.39 5.21
CA TYR A 68 -7.57 -3.64 5.97
C TYR A 68 -8.91 -3.81 6.70
N THR A 69 -9.46 -2.74 7.30
CA THR A 69 -10.75 -2.77 8.01
C THR A 69 -11.97 -2.72 7.08
N GLY A 70 -11.77 -2.44 5.78
CA GLY A 70 -12.84 -2.27 4.81
C GLY A 70 -13.54 -0.90 4.86
N GLU A 71 -12.98 0.08 5.59
CA GLU A 71 -13.40 1.49 5.47
C GLU A 71 -13.13 2.03 4.06
N LYS A 72 -12.11 1.48 3.40
CA LYS A 72 -11.72 1.77 2.03
C LYS A 72 -11.47 0.50 1.23
N THR A 73 -11.51 0.65 -0.07
CA THR A 73 -11.30 -0.38 -1.08
C THR A 73 -10.38 0.22 -2.12
N ALA A 74 -9.29 -0.47 -2.45
CA ALA A 74 -8.37 -0.11 -3.51
C ALA A 74 -9.11 -0.01 -4.86
N PRO A 75 -9.09 1.17 -5.52
CA PRO A 75 -9.83 1.37 -6.77
C PRO A 75 -9.21 0.65 -7.96
N ILE A 76 -7.99 0.13 -7.81
CA ILE A 76 -7.18 -0.49 -8.86
C ILE A 76 -6.51 -1.71 -8.25
N LEU A 77 -6.45 -2.81 -9.01
CA LEU A 77 -5.64 -3.97 -8.63
C LEU A 77 -4.21 -3.52 -8.33
N THR A 78 -3.79 -3.76 -7.09
CA THR A 78 -2.50 -3.29 -6.58
C THR A 78 -1.67 -4.49 -6.14
N ILE A 79 -0.59 -4.76 -6.86
CA ILE A 79 0.39 -5.79 -6.50
C ILE A 79 1.59 -5.09 -5.88
N ILE A 80 2.05 -5.63 -4.76
CA ILE A 80 3.15 -5.06 -4.00
C ILE A 80 4.23 -6.09 -3.75
N ILE A 81 5.44 -5.60 -3.49
CA ILE A 81 6.49 -6.35 -2.79
C ILE A 81 6.89 -5.59 -1.53
N GLY A 82 7.52 -6.27 -0.57
CA GLY A 82 8.01 -5.61 0.64
C GLY A 82 9.33 -4.86 0.43
N GLY A 83 9.50 -3.75 1.15
CA GLY A 83 10.76 -3.02 1.28
C GLY A 83 11.41 -3.20 2.65
N ASN A 84 12.08 -2.15 3.14
CA ASN A 84 12.74 -2.13 4.45
C ASN A 84 11.87 -1.51 5.56
N HIS A 85 10.86 -0.71 5.22
CA HIS A 85 9.93 -0.13 6.18
C HIS A 85 8.57 -0.82 6.08
N GLU A 86 8.44 -1.99 6.72
CA GLU A 86 7.23 -2.80 6.62
C GLU A 86 6.68 -3.21 7.99
N ALA A 87 5.38 -3.52 8.02
CA ALA A 87 4.81 -4.38 9.05
C ALA A 87 5.26 -5.83 8.81
N SER A 88 6.54 -6.11 9.07
CA SER A 88 7.19 -7.37 8.71
C SER A 88 6.52 -8.59 9.32
N ASN A 89 5.88 -8.44 10.48
CA ASN A 89 5.07 -9.48 11.10
C ASN A 89 3.88 -9.88 10.22
N TYR A 90 3.20 -8.92 9.60
CA TYR A 90 2.07 -9.21 8.73
C TYR A 90 2.51 -9.87 7.42
N PHE A 91 3.58 -9.39 6.79
CA PHE A 91 4.12 -10.05 5.59
C PHE A 91 4.67 -11.45 5.88
N TRP A 92 5.15 -11.70 7.10
CA TRP A 92 5.56 -13.03 7.51
C TRP A 92 4.39 -14.02 7.57
N GLU A 93 3.19 -13.58 7.95
CA GLU A 93 1.97 -14.40 7.89
C GLU A 93 1.65 -14.85 6.44
N LEU A 94 2.17 -14.14 5.43
CA LEU A 94 1.88 -14.30 4.01
C LEU A 94 3.15 -14.51 3.17
N TYR A 95 4.17 -15.20 3.69
CA TYR A 95 5.47 -15.36 3.03
C TYR A 95 5.44 -16.11 1.68
N HIS A 96 4.38 -16.87 1.41
CA HIS A 96 4.11 -17.48 0.09
C HIS A 96 3.28 -16.58 -0.86
N GLY A 97 3.01 -15.35 -0.44
CA GLY A 97 2.08 -14.43 -1.08
C GLY A 97 0.64 -14.60 -0.59
N GLY A 98 -0.17 -13.55 -0.77
CA GLY A 98 -1.59 -13.56 -0.42
C GLY A 98 -2.21 -12.17 -0.53
N TRP A 99 -3.53 -12.13 -0.39
CA TRP A 99 -4.28 -10.87 -0.33
C TRP A 99 -4.15 -10.25 1.05
N ILE A 100 -3.64 -9.02 1.11
CA ILE A 100 -3.47 -8.29 2.38
C ILE A 100 -4.68 -7.43 2.75
N ALA A 101 -5.55 -7.14 1.79
CA ALA A 101 -6.81 -6.40 1.93
C ALA A 101 -7.72 -6.74 0.74
N PRO A 102 -9.04 -6.51 0.82
CA PRO A 102 -9.92 -6.51 -0.34
C PRO A 102 -9.43 -5.51 -1.38
N ASN A 103 -9.67 -5.85 -2.65
CA ASN A 103 -9.34 -5.01 -3.79
C ASN A 103 -10.28 -3.80 -3.84
#